data_AF-A0A7V9IG47-F1
#
_entry.id   AF-A0A7V9IG47-F1
#
_cell.length_a   1.000
_cell.length_b   1.000
_cell.length_c   1.000
_cell.angle_alpha   90.00
_cell.angle_beta   90.00
_cell.angle_gamma   90.00
#
_symmetry.space_group_name_H-M   'P 1'
#
loop_
_entity.id
_entity.type
_entity.pdbx_description
1 polymer ?
#
loop_
_entity_poly.entity_id
_entity_poly.type
_entity_poly.pdbx_seq_one_letter_code
_entity_poly.pdbx_strand_id
1 'polypeptide(L)'
;MVGELLLLRVREGEIADAGSWVYAWIGASGVVYVGATGLHPATRTWLHLHDVDPDVGRLLARFPEVAREELDVLALRLPEDADRQEVRHAVVTRLGERGLLAERHVCDPPAEPSTSVDADRLVEAVAEHLRS
;
A
#
# COMPACT_ATOMS: atom_id res chain seq x y z
N MET A 1 -11.84 27.12 -12.80
CA MET A 1 -10.69 26.52 -12.11
C MET A 1 -9.48 26.68 -13.00
N VAL A 2 -8.36 27.17 -12.48
CA VAL A 2 -7.10 27.22 -13.22
C VAL A 2 -6.42 25.87 -13.01
N GLY A 3 -5.92 25.23 -14.08
CA GLY A 3 -5.24 23.95 -13.98
C GLY A 3 -3.93 24.05 -13.19
N GLU A 4 -3.49 22.94 -12.59
CA GLU A 4 -2.20 22.81 -11.93
C GLU A 4 -1.13 22.31 -12.91
N LEU A 5 0.11 22.79 -12.77
CA LEU A 5 1.27 22.27 -13.51
C LEU A 5 2.12 21.40 -12.59
N LEU A 6 2.38 20.16 -13.02
CA LEU A 6 3.28 19.22 -12.34
C LEU A 6 4.56 19.02 -13.16
N LEU A 7 5.72 19.25 -12.55
CA LEU A 7 7.02 18.96 -13.17
C LEU A 7 7.50 17.55 -12.79
N LEU A 8 7.64 16.67 -13.78
CA LEU A 8 8.23 15.34 -13.61
C LEU A 8 9.61 15.30 -14.27
N ARG A 9 10.63 14.92 -13.49
CA ARG A 9 11.99 14.76 -14.01
C ARG A 9 12.17 13.34 -14.53
N VAL A 10 12.42 13.20 -15.83
CA VAL A 10 12.75 11.91 -16.45
C VAL A 10 14.23 11.90 -16.82
N ARG A 11 14.97 10.88 -16.37
CA ARG A 11 16.40 10.69 -16.62
C ARG A 11 16.64 9.22 -16.89
N GLU A 12 17.36 8.91 -17.97
CA GLU A 12 17.74 7.53 -18.32
C GLU A 12 16.56 6.55 -18.45
N GLY A 13 15.38 7.06 -18.83
CA GLY A 13 14.15 6.26 -18.95
C GLY A 13 13.34 6.13 -17.67
N GLU A 14 13.82 6.68 -16.55
CA GLU A 14 13.19 6.59 -15.23
C GLU A 14 12.70 7.96 -14.72
N ILE A 15 11.69 7.94 -13.86
CA ILE A 15 11.27 9.15 -13.13
C ILE A 15 12.24 9.34 -11.96
N ALA A 16 13.07 10.38 -12.02
CA ALA A 16 14.16 10.60 -11.08
C ALA A 16 13.70 10.78 -9.62
N ASP A 17 12.49 11.33 -9.44
CA ASP A 17 11.89 11.54 -8.12
C ASP A 17 10.83 10.46 -7.78
N ALA A 18 10.87 9.30 -8.45
CA ALA A 18 10.03 8.15 -8.10
C ALA A 18 10.34 7.71 -6.66
N GLY A 19 9.31 7.64 -5.82
CA GLY A 19 9.48 7.25 -4.42
C GLY A 19 9.34 5.74 -4.23
N SER A 20 9.94 5.21 -3.16
CA SER A 20 9.65 3.87 -2.66
C SER A 20 8.55 3.96 -1.61
N TRP A 21 7.45 3.21 -1.78
CA TRP A 21 6.28 3.31 -0.90
C TRP A 21 5.80 1.94 -0.44
N VAL A 22 5.30 1.88 0.79
CA VAL A 22 4.46 0.80 1.32
C VAL A 22 3.15 1.42 1.79
N TYR A 23 2.04 0.78 1.52
CA TYR A 23 0.70 1.30 1.83
C TYR A 23 -0.25 0.21 2.27
N ALA A 24 -1.22 0.58 3.11
CA ALA A 24 -2.28 -0.29 3.61
C ALA A 24 -3.66 0.26 3.20
N TRP A 25 -4.52 -0.63 2.71
CA TRP A 25 -5.93 -0.39 2.47
C TRP A 25 -6.74 -0.81 3.68
N ILE A 26 -7.54 0.09 4.21
CA ILE A 26 -8.19 -0.05 5.51
C ILE A 26 -9.69 0.09 5.29
N GLY A 27 -10.44 -0.93 5.70
CA GLY A 27 -11.90 -0.87 5.77
C GLY A 27 -12.39 -0.97 7.21
N ALA A 28 -13.70 -0.95 7.39
CA ALA A 28 -14.34 -0.97 8.71
C ALA A 28 -13.96 -2.18 9.58
N SER A 29 -13.61 -3.31 8.96
CA SER A 29 -13.23 -4.55 9.66
C SER A 29 -11.72 -4.74 9.83
N GLY A 30 -10.90 -3.75 9.45
CA GLY A 30 -9.43 -3.84 9.49
C GLY A 30 -8.76 -3.69 8.12
N VAL A 31 -7.50 -4.09 8.05
CA VAL A 31 -6.69 -3.98 6.83
C VAL A 31 -7.04 -5.09 5.85
N VAL A 32 -7.41 -4.71 4.62
CA VAL A 32 -7.78 -5.66 3.56
C VAL A 32 -6.62 -5.98 2.61
N TYR A 33 -5.66 -5.07 2.47
CA TYR A 33 -4.52 -5.24 1.58
C TYR A 33 -3.33 -4.38 1.97
N VAL A 34 -2.12 -4.92 1.83
CA VAL A 34 -0.86 -4.17 1.96
C VAL A 34 -0.08 -4.31 0.66
N GLY A 35 0.29 -3.17 0.08
CA GLY A 35 1.05 -3.10 -1.16
C GLY A 35 2.36 -2.35 -1.01
N ALA A 36 3.22 -2.51 -2.02
CA ALA A 36 4.45 -1.74 -2.16
C ALA A 36 4.59 -1.28 -3.62
N THR A 37 5.14 -0.09 -3.84
CA THR A 37 5.23 0.47 -5.20
C THR A 37 6.35 1.50 -5.34
N GLY A 38 6.85 1.65 -6.57
CA GLY A 38 7.70 2.78 -6.99
C GLY A 38 6.90 3.98 -7.51
N LEU A 39 5.58 3.83 -7.66
CA LEU A 39 4.68 4.87 -8.14
C LEU A 39 4.18 5.73 -6.99
N HIS A 40 3.69 6.93 -7.31
CA HIS A 40 2.93 7.71 -6.34
C HIS A 40 1.71 6.89 -5.84
N PRO A 41 1.41 6.85 -4.53
CA PRO A 41 0.33 6.02 -3.98
C PRO A 41 -1.03 6.27 -4.65
N ALA A 42 -1.38 7.54 -4.91
CA ALA A 42 -2.63 7.87 -5.60
C ALA A 42 -2.72 7.23 -7.01
N THR A 43 -1.62 7.23 -7.77
CA THR A 43 -1.56 6.58 -9.08
C THR A 43 -1.72 5.07 -8.94
N ARG A 44 -1.01 4.45 -7.98
CA ARG A 44 -1.13 3.00 -7.78
C ARG A 44 -2.51 2.59 -7.28
N THR A 45 -3.14 3.40 -6.42
CA THR A 45 -4.52 3.24 -5.96
C THR A 45 -5.50 3.29 -7.12
N TRP A 46 -5.36 4.27 -8.01
CA TRP A 46 -6.20 4.36 -9.22
C TRP A 46 -6.04 3.12 -10.11
N LEU A 47 -4.81 2.66 -10.35
CA LEU A 47 -4.55 1.45 -11.14
C LEU A 47 -5.22 0.20 -10.53
N HIS A 48 -5.15 0.04 -9.21
CA HIS A 48 -5.81 -1.07 -8.51
C HIS A 48 -7.33 -1.10 -8.71
N LEU A 49 -7.96 0.06 -8.90
CA LEU A 49 -9.41 0.20 -9.03
C LEU A 49 -9.92 0.16 -10.47
N HIS A 50 -9.05 0.40 -11.45
CA HIS A 50 -9.49 0.68 -12.82
C HIS A 50 -8.78 -0.11 -13.92
N ASP A 51 -7.61 -0.68 -13.64
CA ASP A 51 -6.90 -1.46 -14.64
C ASP A 51 -7.53 -2.85 -14.79
N VAL A 52 -7.63 -3.33 -16.04
CA VAL A 52 -8.25 -4.62 -16.38
C VAL A 52 -7.27 -5.77 -16.30
N ASP A 53 -5.96 -5.48 -16.34
CA ASP A 53 -4.94 -6.50 -16.13
C ASP A 53 -4.94 -6.89 -14.64
N PRO A 54 -5.20 -8.16 -14.28
CA PRO A 54 -5.31 -8.58 -12.89
C PRO A 54 -4.00 -8.43 -12.09
N ASP A 55 -2.85 -8.31 -12.74
CA ASP A 55 -1.58 -8.04 -12.05
C ASP A 55 -1.43 -6.54 -11.70
N VAL A 56 -2.03 -5.67 -12.52
CA VAL A 56 -2.05 -4.21 -12.32
C VAL A 56 -3.22 -3.81 -11.43
N GLY A 57 -4.45 -4.18 -11.82
CA GLY A 57 -5.73 -4.02 -11.10
C GLY A 57 -5.92 -5.03 -9.97
N ARG A 58 -4.83 -5.39 -9.28
CA ARG A 58 -4.77 -6.53 -8.35
C ARG A 58 -5.82 -6.50 -7.26
N LEU A 59 -6.09 -5.32 -6.70
CA LEU A 59 -7.09 -5.21 -5.63
C LEU A 59 -8.49 -5.47 -6.16
N LEU A 60 -8.90 -4.87 -7.29
CA LEU A 60 -10.20 -5.17 -7.90
C LEU A 60 -10.32 -6.64 -8.30
N ALA A 61 -9.25 -7.25 -8.80
CA ALA A 61 -9.26 -8.65 -9.22
C ALA A 61 -9.39 -9.64 -8.04
N ARG A 62 -8.75 -9.36 -6.90
CA ARG A 62 -8.71 -10.27 -5.73
C ARG A 62 -9.73 -9.92 -4.66
N PHE A 63 -10.19 -8.68 -4.62
CA PHE A 63 -11.11 -8.12 -3.63
C PHE A 63 -12.15 -7.21 -4.33
N PRO A 64 -13.10 -7.77 -5.11
CA PRO A 64 -14.02 -7.01 -5.95
C PRO A 64 -14.91 -6.01 -5.20
N GLU A 65 -15.11 -6.21 -3.90
CA GLU A 65 -15.83 -5.33 -2.99
C GLU A 65 -15.21 -3.93 -2.91
N VAL A 66 -13.92 -3.78 -3.25
CA VAL A 66 -13.23 -2.48 -3.35
C VAL A 66 -13.96 -1.48 -4.25
N ALA A 67 -14.77 -1.96 -5.21
CA ALA A 67 -15.54 -1.10 -6.10
C ALA A 67 -16.71 -0.38 -5.41
N ARG A 68 -17.06 -0.76 -4.17
CA ARG A 68 -18.24 -0.25 -3.44
C ARG A 68 -17.95 0.08 -1.99
N GLU A 69 -17.00 -0.60 -1.36
CA GLU A 69 -16.65 -0.35 0.03
C GLU A 69 -15.94 0.99 0.21
N GLU A 70 -16.25 1.67 1.31
CA GLU A 70 -15.48 2.82 1.78
C GLU A 70 -14.17 2.31 2.38
N LEU A 71 -13.06 2.68 1.74
CA LEU A 71 -11.72 2.26 2.13
C LEU A 71 -10.79 3.47 2.16
N ASP A 72 -9.95 3.52 3.18
CA ASP A 72 -8.85 4.47 3.28
C ASP A 72 -7.54 3.84 2.84
N VAL A 73 -6.62 4.66 2.31
CA VAL A 73 -5.26 4.24 1.97
C VAL A 73 -4.25 5.07 2.75
N LEU A 74 -3.56 4.43 3.70
CA LEU A 74 -2.41 5.02 4.37
C LEU A 74 -1.12 4.58 3.67
N ALA A 75 -0.31 5.54 3.25
CA ALA A 75 0.94 5.29 2.54
C ALA A 75 2.14 5.91 3.26
N LEU A 76 3.19 5.12 3.44
CA LEU A 76 4.47 5.53 3.99
C LEU A 76 5.52 5.59 2.87
N ARG A 77 6.19 6.73 2.74
CA ARG A 77 7.39 6.85 1.91
C ARG A 77 8.58 6.24 2.66
N LEU A 78 9.30 5.36 1.99
CA LEU A 78 10.50 4.73 2.53
C LEU A 78 11.78 5.50 2.12
N PRO A 79 12.86 5.35 2.90
CA PRO A 79 14.21 5.69 2.46
C PRO A 79 14.58 5.00 1.14
N GLU A 80 15.50 5.58 0.37
CA GLU A 80 15.89 5.06 -0.95
C GLU A 80 16.59 3.69 -0.87
N ASP A 81 17.28 3.40 0.23
CA ASP A 81 18.01 2.18 0.49
C ASP A 81 17.16 1.06 1.12
N ALA A 82 15.92 1.35 1.50
CA ALA A 82 15.03 0.38 2.12
C ALA A 82 14.42 -0.59 1.08
N ASP A 83 14.51 -1.89 1.35
CA ASP A 83 13.80 -2.90 0.56
C ASP A 83 12.29 -2.86 0.87
N ARG A 84 11.53 -2.25 -0.04
CA ARG A 84 10.07 -2.14 0.10
C ARG A 84 9.33 -3.48 0.19
N GLN A 85 9.87 -4.56 -0.40
CA GLN A 85 9.23 -5.88 -0.28
C GLN A 85 9.44 -6.45 1.11
N GLU A 86 10.64 -6.28 1.66
CA GLU A 86 10.96 -6.64 3.04
C GLU A 86 10.05 -5.86 4.01
N VAL A 87 9.96 -4.54 3.87
CA VAL A 87 9.08 -3.70 4.71
C VAL A 87 7.62 -4.13 4.58
N ARG A 88 7.12 -4.37 3.35
CA ARG A 88 5.75 -4.86 3.12
C ARG A 88 5.48 -6.15 3.88
N HIS A 89 6.39 -7.12 3.81
CA HIS A 89 6.27 -8.40 4.51
C HIS A 89 6.23 -8.20 6.03
N ALA A 90 7.12 -7.39 6.58
CA ALA A 90 7.12 -7.05 8.01
C ALA A 90 5.80 -6.39 8.46
N VAL A 91 5.22 -5.50 7.65
CA VAL A 91 3.90 -4.89 7.92
C VAL A 91 2.81 -5.96 7.98
N VAL A 92 2.73 -6.84 6.98
CA VAL A 92 1.71 -7.90 6.93
C VAL A 92 1.82 -8.82 8.16
N THR A 93 3.03 -9.27 8.52
CA THR A 93 3.26 -10.10 9.71
C THR A 93 2.71 -9.43 10.96
N ARG A 94 3.10 -8.17 11.21
CA ARG A 94 2.75 -7.47 12.45
C ARG A 94 1.28 -7.11 12.55
N LEU A 95 0.63 -6.78 11.43
CA LEU A 95 -0.82 -6.60 11.40
C LEU A 95 -1.54 -7.91 11.76
N GLY A 96 -1.05 -9.04 11.25
CA GLY A 96 -1.57 -10.37 11.59
C GLY A 96 -1.40 -10.71 13.06
N GLU A 97 -0.19 -10.53 13.62
CA GLU A 97 0.10 -10.76 15.04
C GLU A 97 -0.76 -9.91 15.98
N ARG A 98 -1.14 -8.70 15.54
CA ARG A 98 -2.01 -7.79 16.29
C ARG A 98 -3.50 -8.01 16.02
N GLY A 99 -3.88 -8.93 15.14
CA GLY A 99 -5.28 -9.17 14.76
C GLY A 99 -5.92 -7.98 14.03
N LEU A 100 -5.13 -7.16 13.32
CA LEU A 100 -5.59 -5.97 12.60
C LEU A 100 -5.90 -6.24 11.11
N LEU A 101 -5.56 -7.42 10.60
CA LEU A 101 -5.98 -7.84 9.27
C LEU A 101 -7.46 -8.22 9.29
N ALA A 102 -8.21 -7.74 8.30
CA ALA A 102 -9.59 -8.16 8.11
C ALA A 102 -9.66 -9.64 7.72
N GLU A 103 -10.69 -10.38 8.14
CA GLU A 103 -10.84 -11.82 7.83
C GLU A 103 -10.73 -12.14 6.33
N ARG A 104 -11.23 -11.23 5.49
CA ARG A 104 -11.23 -11.32 4.02
C ARG A 104 -10.02 -10.67 3.34
N HIS A 105 -8.94 -10.41 4.07
CA HIS A 105 -7.77 -9.75 3.51
C HIS A 105 -7.16 -10.54 2.34
N VAL A 106 -6.55 -9.84 1.40
CA VAL A 106 -5.86 -10.43 0.24
C VAL A 106 -4.35 -10.18 0.28
N CYS A 107 -3.81 -9.88 1.46
CA CYS A 107 -2.37 -9.86 1.71
C CYS A 107 -1.76 -11.25 1.46
N ASP A 108 -0.71 -11.31 0.65
CA ASP A 108 0.08 -12.53 0.50
C ASP A 108 0.87 -12.78 1.79
N PRO A 109 0.84 -14.01 2.35
CA PRO A 109 1.65 -14.32 3.51
C PRO A 109 3.13 -14.17 3.16
N PRO A 110 3.94 -13.58 4.04
CA PRO A 110 5.36 -13.43 3.80
C PRO A 110 6.04 -14.81 3.75
N ALA A 111 6.97 -14.98 2.80
CA ALA A 111 7.73 -16.23 2.68
C ALA A 111 8.60 -16.49 3.93
N GLU A 112 9.14 -15.41 4.51
CA GLU A 112 9.92 -15.44 5.75
C GLU A 112 9.53 -14.25 6.64
N PRO A 113 9.57 -14.40 7.97
CA PRO A 113 9.37 -13.29 8.89
C PRO A 113 10.45 -12.22 8.66
N SER A 114 10.03 -10.97 8.49
CA SER A 114 10.92 -9.81 8.37
C SER A 114 10.66 -8.82 9.50
N THR A 115 11.69 -8.08 9.88
CA THR A 115 11.63 -6.98 10.84
C THR A 115 12.09 -5.68 10.20
N SER A 116 11.33 -4.60 10.37
CA SER A 116 11.70 -3.28 9.83
C SER A 116 11.14 -2.16 10.71
N VAL A 117 11.95 -1.18 11.07
CA VAL A 117 11.46 -0.02 11.86
C VAL A 117 10.37 0.76 11.10
N ASP A 118 10.48 0.88 9.78
CA ASP A 118 9.46 1.55 8.97
C ASP A 118 8.14 0.79 8.94
N ALA A 119 8.19 -0.55 9.02
CA ALA A 119 6.99 -1.35 9.17
C ALA A 119 6.29 -1.07 10.51
N ASP A 120 7.02 -0.83 11.60
CA ASP A 120 6.40 -0.50 12.90
C ASP A 120 5.68 0.85 12.81
N ARG A 121 6.29 1.83 12.14
CA ARG A 121 5.69 3.15 11.92
C ARG A 121 4.36 3.07 11.18
N LEU A 122 4.28 2.29 10.11
CA LEU A 122 3.03 2.13 9.36
C LEU A 122 1.99 1.36 10.19
N VAL A 123 2.39 0.31 10.91
CA VAL A 123 1.48 -0.47 11.76
C VAL A 123 0.87 0.37 12.87
N GLU A 124 1.65 1.23 13.53
CA GLU A 124 1.10 2.14 14.55
C GLU A 124 0.12 3.15 13.94
N ALA A 125 0.46 3.75 12.79
CA ALA A 125 -0.44 4.68 12.11
C ALA A 125 -1.78 4.02 11.70
N VAL A 126 -1.72 2.78 11.21
CA VAL A 126 -2.92 1.97 10.91
C VAL A 126 -3.73 1.71 12.17
N ALA A 127 -3.07 1.32 13.27
CA ALA A 127 -3.75 1.03 14.52
C ALA A 127 -4.40 2.28 15.12
N GLU A 128 -3.79 3.46 14.95
CA GLU A 128 -4.38 4.75 15.32
C GLU A 128 -5.61 5.07 14.47
N HIS A 129 -5.52 4.91 13.14
CA HIS A 129 -6.62 5.16 12.21
C HIS A 129 -7.84 4.27 12.46
N LEU A 130 -7.63 3.00 12.82
CA LEU A 130 -8.71 2.08 13.16
C LEU A 130 -9.43 2.40 14.49
N ARG A 131 -8.86 3.28 15.32
CA ARG A 131 -9.45 3.70 16.61
C ARG A 131 -10.24 5.01 16.51
N SER A 132 -10.07 5.79 15.45
CA SER A 132 -10.75 7.08 15.23
C SER A 132 -12.10 6.89 14.56
#